data_AF-A0A401HQ48-F1
#
_entry.id   AF-A0A401HQ48-F1
#
_cell.length_a   1.000
_cell.length_b   1.000
_cell.length_c   1.000
_cell.angle_alpha   90.00
_cell.angle_beta   90.00
_cell.angle_gamma   90.00
#
_symmetry.space_group_name_H-M   'P 1'
#
loop_
_entity.id
_entity.type
_entity.pdbx_description
1 polymer ?
#
loop_
_entity_poly.entity_id
_entity_poly.type
_entity_poly.pdbx_seq_one_letter_code
_entity_poly.pdbx_strand_id
1 'polypeptide(L)' 'MLMLSPLISELEEEIANAHHNYPCLGSMEYNKELEDTILHEAGYIALETLKKALLPYKCKNK' A
#
# COMPACT_ATOMS: atom_id res chain seq x y z
N MET A 1 17.04 -11.27 11.42
CA MET A 1 15.61 -10.93 11.30
C MET A 1 15.40 -9.43 11.02
N LEU A 2 16.32 -8.74 10.32
CA LEU A 2 16.32 -7.27 10.24
C LEU A 2 16.06 -6.69 8.83
N MET A 3 15.87 -7.53 7.82
CA MET A 3 15.77 -7.10 6.41
C MET A 3 14.34 -7.01 5.86
N LEU A 4 13.32 -7.41 6.65
CA LEU A 4 11.92 -7.36 6.19
C LEU A 4 11.29 -5.99 6.47
N SER A 5 11.60 -5.38 7.61
CA SER A 5 11.05 -4.08 8.01
C SER A 5 11.33 -2.94 7.02
N PRO A 6 12.58 -2.73 6.51
CA PRO A 6 12.84 -1.68 5.53
C PRO A 6 12.15 -1.92 4.17
N LEU A 7 12.00 -3.19 3.75
CA LEU A 7 11.28 -3.53 2.51
C LEU A 7 9.78 -3.20 2.60
N ILE A 8 9.18 -3.40 3.77
CA ILE A 8 7.76 -3.08 3.97
C ILE A 8 7.52 -1.57 3.98
N SER A 9 8.41 -0.77 4.55
CA SER A 9 8.28 0.70 4.49
C SER A 9 8.45 1.26 3.07
N GLU A 10 9.38 0.71 2.29
CA GLU A 10 9.55 1.08 0.87
C GLU A 10 8.30 0.72 0.04
N LEU A 11 7.67 -0.42 0.34
CA LEU A 11 6.43 -0.84 -0.29
C LEU A 11 5.25 0.12 0.02
N GLU A 12 5.17 0.61 1.25
CA GLU A 12 4.16 1.60 1.64
C GLU A 12 4.29 2.89 0.83
N GLU A 13 5.50 3.40 0.68
CA GLU A 13 5.80 4.60 -0.09
C GLU A 13 5.48 4.41 -1.58
N GLU A 14 5.87 3.28 -2.18
CA GLU A 14 5.60 3.01 -3.59
C GLU A 14 4.09 2.88 -3.89
N ILE A 15 3.33 2.23 -3.02
CA ILE A 15 1.89 2.11 -3.21
C ILE A 15 1.19 3.45 -3.05
N ALA A 16 1.60 4.25 -2.06
CA ALA A 16 1.07 5.60 -1.88
C ALA A 16 1.35 6.47 -3.12
N ASN A 17 2.59 6.47 -3.61
CA ASN A 17 2.99 7.17 -4.83
C ASN A 17 2.19 6.70 -6.06
N ALA A 18 1.97 5.40 -6.22
CA ALA A 18 1.19 4.85 -7.32
C ALA A 18 -0.29 5.24 -7.28
N HIS A 19 -0.86 5.54 -6.12
CA HIS A 19 -2.25 5.99 -6.03
C HIS A 19 -2.34 7.52 -6.19
N HIS A 20 -1.48 8.29 -5.53
CA HIS A 20 -1.53 9.77 -5.59
C HIS A 20 -1.09 10.35 -6.94
N ASN A 21 -0.15 9.72 -7.63
CA ASN A 21 0.27 10.18 -8.96
C ASN A 21 -0.68 9.78 -10.08
N TYR A 22 -1.60 8.84 -9.80
CA TYR A 22 -2.60 8.36 -10.76
C TYR A 22 -4.02 8.51 -10.17
N PRO A 23 -4.48 9.75 -9.92
CA PRO A 23 -5.79 10.01 -9.30
C PRO A 23 -6.97 9.57 -10.19
N CYS A 24 -6.73 9.11 -11.42
CA CYS A 24 -7.74 8.47 -12.24
C CYS A 24 -8.18 7.09 -11.70
N LEU A 25 -7.45 6.52 -10.73
CA LEU A 25 -7.76 5.23 -10.10
C LEU A 25 -8.87 5.30 -9.04
N GLY A 26 -9.26 6.50 -8.59
CA GLY A 26 -10.28 6.66 -7.56
C GLY A 26 -10.56 8.12 -7.23
N SER A 27 -11.71 8.39 -6.60
CA SER A 27 -12.06 9.75 -6.20
C SER A 27 -11.19 10.23 -5.04
N MET A 28 -10.69 11.46 -5.17
CA MET A 28 -10.05 12.22 -4.09
C MET A 28 -11.06 12.97 -3.20
N GLU A 29 -12.35 12.93 -3.53
CA GLU A 29 -13.39 13.51 -2.69
C GLU A 29 -13.47 12.76 -1.37
N TYR A 30 -13.58 13.51 -0.27
CA TYR A 30 -13.71 12.92 1.05
C TYR A 30 -15.05 12.19 1.17
N ASN A 31 -15.00 10.90 1.47
CA ASN A 31 -16.18 10.09 1.72
C ASN A 31 -16.40 9.98 3.23
N LYS A 32 -17.52 10.53 3.71
CA LYS A 32 -17.87 10.54 5.14
C LYS A 32 -18.11 9.14 5.72
N GLU A 33 -18.57 8.17 4.93
CA GLU A 33 -18.81 6.80 5.40
C GLU A 33 -17.50 6.04 5.62
N LEU A 34 -16.49 6.34 4.78
CA LEU A 34 -15.14 5.76 4.92
C LEU A 34 -14.24 6.57 5.87
N GLU A 35 -14.67 7.78 6.21
CA GLU A 35 -13.87 8.80 6.90
C GLU A 35 -12.53 9.12 6.19
N ASP A 36 -12.45 8.83 4.89
CA ASP A 36 -11.30 9.04 4.01
C ASP A 36 -11.74 9.11 2.53
N THR A 37 -10.80 9.17 1.58
CA THR A 37 -11.07 9.14 0.15
C THR A 37 -11.15 7.72 -0.39
N ILE A 38 -11.93 7.54 -1.47
CA ILE A 38 -12.01 6.24 -2.17
C ILE A 38 -10.62 5.85 -2.73
N LEU A 39 -9.83 6.83 -3.18
CA LEU A 39 -8.49 6.58 -3.68
C LEU A 39 -7.56 6.01 -2.57
N HIS A 40 -7.62 6.56 -1.36
CA HIS A 40 -6.82 6.06 -0.24
C HIS A 40 -7.24 4.65 0.18
N GLU A 41 -8.54 4.38 0.28
CA GLU A 41 -9.04 3.05 0.63
C GLU A 41 -8.58 1.99 -0.38
N ALA A 42 -8.60 2.30 -1.67
CA ALA A 42 -8.04 1.43 -2.71
C ALA A 42 -6.52 1.17 -2.51
N GLY A 43 -5.77 2.22 -2.16
CA GLY A 43 -4.35 2.12 -1.81
C GLY A 43 -4.09 1.22 -0.60
N TYR A 44 -4.91 1.34 0.45
CA TYR A 44 -4.80 0.49 1.63
C TYR A 44 -5.12 -0.99 1.32
N ILE A 45 -6.14 -1.25 0.51
CA ILE A 45 -6.45 -2.62 0.06
C ILE A 45 -5.27 -3.24 -0.69
N ALA A 46 -4.64 -2.48 -1.59
CA ALA A 46 -3.47 -2.93 -2.34
C ALA A 46 -2.29 -3.22 -1.41
N LEU A 47 -2.00 -2.31 -0.48
CA LEU A 47 -0.93 -2.45 0.51
C LEU A 47 -1.12 -3.69 1.39
N GLU A 48 -2.31 -3.87 1.95
CA GLU A 48 -2.62 -5.01 2.80
C GLU A 48 -2.55 -6.34 2.04
N THR A 49 -2.97 -6.35 0.78
CA THR A 49 -2.85 -7.52 -0.09
C THR A 49 -1.39 -7.90 -0.31
N LEU A 50 -0.54 -6.93 -0.60
CA LEU A 50 0.88 -7.16 -0.85
C LEU A 50 1.64 -7.53 0.43
N LYS A 51 1.33 -6.90 1.57
CA LYS A 51 1.85 -7.31 2.89
C LYS A 51 1.50 -8.77 3.16
N LYS A 52 0.24 -9.17 3.01
CA LYS A 52 -0.19 -10.57 3.21
C LYS A 52 0.52 -11.53 2.25
N ALA A 53 0.71 -11.12 1.00
CA ALA A 53 1.40 -11.93 0.01
C ALA A 53 2.89 -12.09 0.32
N LEU A 54 3.56 -11.04 0.81
CA LEU A 54 5.01 -11.00 0.99
C LEU A 54 5.49 -11.44 2.38
N LEU A 55 4.69 -11.27 3.43
CA LEU A 55 5.05 -11.68 4.80
C LEU A 55 5.49 -13.16 4.93
N PRO A 56 4.90 -14.14 4.21
CA PRO A 56 5.37 -15.52 4.23
C PRO A 56 6.73 -15.73 3.56
N TYR A 57 7.12 -14.85 2.62
CA TYR A 57 8.39 -14.94 1.92
C TYR A 57 9.49 -14.29 2.74
N LYS A 58 10.25 -15.12 3.46
CA LYS A 58 11.57 -14.69 3.95
C LYS A 58 12.50 -14.59 2.74
N CYS A 59 13.04 -13.40 2.46
CA CYS A 59 14.14 -13.25 1.51
C CYS A 59 15.24 -14.26 1.85
N LYS A 60 15.41 -15.28 1.00
CA LYS A 60 16.59 -16.13 1.01
C LYS A 60 17.66 -15.33 0.29
N ASN A 61 18.55 -14.70 1.06
CA ASN A 61 19.73 -14.05 0.51
C ASN A 61 20.47 -15.07 -0.38
N LYS A 62 20.70 -14.71 -1.64
CA LYS A 62 21.75 -15.31 -2.48
C LYS A 62 23.02 -14.50 -2.31
#